data_AF-A0AAV6Y7W1-F1
#
_entry.id   AF-A0AAV6Y7W1-F1
#
_cell.length_a   1.000
_cell.length_b   1.000
_cell.length_c   1.000
_cell.angle_alpha   90.00
_cell.angle_beta   90.00
_cell.angle_gamma   90.00
#
_symmetry.space_group_name_H-M   'P 1'
#
loop_
_entity.id
_entity.type
_entity.pdbx_description
1 polymer ?
#
loop_
_entity_poly.entity_id
_entity_poly.type
_entity_poly.pdbx_seq_one_letter_code
_entity_poly.pdbx_strand_id
1 'polypeptide(L)'
;MEPPLKADQSAKKAFFEGVDSKVIGTSAVYNGRKTIFLSKEEDDYMAAPFQYSLVGKFSHGYPTMTRLRAKFAALGLNKGFKIGVLDHKHVCIRLLIRMITQGYG
;
A
#
# COMPACT_ATOMS: atom_id res chain seq x y z
N MET A 1 8.36 19.67 -23.12
CA MET A 1 7.38 18.63 -22.74
C MET A 1 8.14 17.57 -21.97
N GLU A 2 8.02 17.54 -20.64
CA GLU A 2 8.54 16.42 -19.86
C GLU A 2 7.59 15.22 -20.03
N PRO A 3 8.13 14.00 -20.18
CA PRO A 3 7.30 12.80 -20.29
C PRO A 3 6.56 12.54 -18.97
N PRO A 4 5.38 11.91 -18.99
CA PRO A 4 4.69 11.52 -17.77
C PRO A 4 5.60 10.59 -16.97
N LEU A 5 5.91 10.96 -15.72
CA LEU A 5 6.66 10.11 -14.79
C LEU A 5 5.97 8.74 -14.76
N LYS A 6 6.61 7.75 -15.39
CA LYS A 6 6.21 6.34 -15.27
C LYS A 6 6.12 6.06 -13.78
N ALA A 7 4.96 5.61 -13.31
CA ALA A 7 4.79 5.17 -11.93
C ALA A 7 5.99 4.27 -11.59
N ASP A 8 6.81 4.71 -10.65
CA ASP A 8 8.07 4.07 -10.35
C ASP A 8 7.77 2.62 -9.95
N GLN A 9 8.14 1.66 -10.79
CA GLN A 9 7.93 0.24 -10.51
C GLN A 9 8.65 -0.17 -9.20
N SER A 10 9.69 0.58 -8.80
CA SER A 10 10.35 0.46 -7.51
C SER A 10 9.42 0.77 -6.34
N ALA A 11 8.54 1.78 -6.48
CA ALA A 11 7.58 2.12 -5.42
C ALA A 11 6.54 1.02 -5.23
N LYS A 12 5.96 0.51 -6.32
CA LYS A 12 5.02 -0.64 -6.25
C LYS A 12 5.70 -1.86 -5.65
N LYS A 13 6.91 -2.20 -6.10
CA LYS A 13 7.68 -3.31 -5.54
C LYS A 13 7.95 -3.13 -4.05
N ALA A 14 8.34 -1.93 -3.60
CA ALA A 14 8.61 -1.64 -2.20
C ALA A 14 7.35 -1.72 -1.29
N PHE A 15 6.15 -1.51 -1.85
CA PHE A 15 4.89 -1.63 -1.12
C PHE A 15 4.45 -3.08 -0.88
N PHE A 16 4.58 -3.91 -1.91
CA PHE A 16 4.23 -5.33 -1.88
C PHE A 16 5.42 -6.22 -1.47
N GLU A 17 6.58 -5.63 -1.18
CA GLU A 17 7.74 -6.33 -0.66
C GLU A 17 7.41 -7.01 0.67
N GLY A 18 7.57 -8.33 0.71
CA GLY A 18 7.23 -9.17 1.87
C GLY A 18 5.77 -9.60 1.94
N VAL A 19 4.96 -9.38 0.89
CA VAL A 19 3.65 -10.03 0.75
C VAL A 19 3.89 -11.41 0.14
N ASP A 20 3.59 -12.48 0.89
CA ASP A 20 3.69 -13.85 0.39
C ASP A 20 2.73 -14.07 -0.79
N SER A 21 3.27 -14.57 -1.90
CA SER A 21 2.50 -14.91 -3.10
C SER A 21 1.75 -16.22 -2.87
N LYS A 22 0.71 -16.18 -2.05
CA LYS A 22 -0.26 -17.27 -1.93
C LYS A 22 -1.16 -17.23 -3.16
N VAL A 23 -1.36 -18.39 -3.80
CA VAL A 23 -2.43 -18.53 -4.81
C VAL A 23 -3.75 -18.37 -4.08
N ILE A 24 -4.49 -17.33 -4.43
CA ILE A 24 -5.75 -16.95 -3.81
C ILE A 24 -6.82 -16.76 -4.88
N GLY A 25 -8.05 -17.04 -4.48
CA GLY A 25 -9.22 -16.89 -5.32
C GLY A 25 -9.41 -18.07 -6.29
N THR A 26 -10.67 -18.43 -6.48
CA THR A 26 -11.09 -19.49 -7.39
C THR A 26 -11.68 -18.88 -8.65
N SER A 27 -11.13 -19.23 -9.82
CA SER A 27 -11.68 -18.80 -11.10
C SER A 27 -13.02 -19.48 -11.35
N ALA A 28 -14.03 -18.71 -11.75
CA ALA A 28 -15.36 -19.20 -12.09
C ALA A 28 -15.98 -18.37 -13.22
N VAL A 29 -17.19 -18.74 -13.62
CA VAL A 29 -18.02 -17.97 -14.54
C VAL A 29 -19.28 -17.55 -13.81
N TYR A 30 -19.47 -16.25 -13.62
CA TYR A 30 -20.67 -15.67 -13.02
C TYR A 30 -21.36 -14.78 -14.06
N ASN A 31 -22.63 -15.05 -14.36
CA ASN A 31 -23.40 -14.35 -15.39
C ASN A 31 -22.69 -14.27 -16.77
N GLY A 32 -22.07 -15.38 -17.19
CA GLY A 32 -21.33 -15.47 -18.46
C GLY A 32 -20.00 -14.71 -18.48
N ARG A 33 -19.58 -14.11 -17.36
CA ARG A 33 -18.30 -13.39 -17.23
C ARG A 33 -17.32 -14.21 -16.43
N LYS A 34 -16.04 -14.20 -16.84
CA LYS A 34 -14.96 -14.74 -16.02
C LYS A 34 -14.85 -13.93 -14.74
N THR A 35 -14.88 -14.59 -13.60
CA THR A 35 -14.88 -13.98 -12.28
C THR A 35 -13.94 -14.76 -11.37
N ILE A 36 -13.40 -14.08 -10.36
CA ILE A 36 -12.60 -14.70 -9.31
C ILE A 36 -13.43 -14.57 -8.03
N PHE A 37 -13.74 -15.70 -7.41
CA PHE A 37 -14.34 -15.73 -6.08
C PHE A 37 -13.25 -15.75 -5.03
N LEU A 38 -13.39 -14.91 -4.02
CA LEU A 38 -12.48 -14.81 -2.89
C LEU A 38 -13.28 -15.17 -1.63
N SER A 39 -12.75 -16.08 -0.82
CA SER A 39 -13.30 -16.31 0.52
C SER A 39 -13.04 -15.09 1.41
N LYS A 40 -13.78 -14.99 2.50
CA LYS A 40 -13.52 -13.95 3.49
C LYS A 40 -12.12 -14.07 4.11
N GLU A 41 -11.61 -15.30 4.30
CA GLU A 41 -10.24 -15.48 4.82
C GLU A 41 -9.19 -15.01 3.82
N GLU A 42 -9.42 -15.19 2.51
CA GLU A 42 -8.52 -14.71 1.46
C GLU A 42 -8.54 -13.19 1.35
N ASP A 43 -9.71 -12.57 1.47
CA ASP A 43 -9.85 -11.11 1.52
C ASP A 43 -9.14 -10.51 2.74
N ASP A 44 -9.37 -11.08 3.93
CA ASP A 44 -8.72 -10.66 5.16
C ASP A 44 -7.18 -10.87 5.07
N TYR A 45 -6.72 -11.96 4.44
CA TYR A 45 -5.29 -12.19 4.16
C TYR A 45 -4.68 -11.12 3.23
N MET A 46 -5.39 -10.74 2.16
CA MET A 46 -4.94 -9.66 1.26
C MET A 46 -4.94 -8.29 1.93
N ALA A 47 -5.89 -8.04 2.82
CA ALA A 47 -6.04 -6.78 3.53
C ALA A 47 -5.02 -6.62 4.67
N ALA A 48 -4.59 -7.72 5.30
CA ALA A 48 -3.72 -7.71 6.49
C ALA A 48 -2.42 -6.89 6.31
N PRO A 49 -1.68 -6.97 5.18
CA PRO A 49 -0.50 -6.12 4.96
C PRO A 49 -0.82 -4.62 4.96
N PHE A 50 -2.05 -4.23 4.63
CA PHE A 50 -2.47 -2.84 4.43
C PHE A 50 -3.28 -2.26 5.57
N GLN A 51 -3.46 -2.99 6.69
CA GLN A 51 -4.28 -2.58 7.83
C GLN A 51 -3.96 -1.17 8.39
N TYR A 52 -2.71 -0.73 8.27
CA TYR A 52 -2.26 0.61 8.70
C TYR A 52 -1.80 1.49 7.54
N SER A 53 -2.40 1.31 6.36
CA SER A 53 -2.10 2.08 5.17
C SER A 53 -3.11 3.20 4.96
N LEU A 54 -2.62 4.40 4.70
CA LEU A 54 -3.40 5.57 4.35
C LEU A 54 -3.17 5.90 2.88
N VAL A 55 -4.26 6.04 2.11
CA VAL A 55 -4.20 6.51 0.73
C VAL A 55 -4.63 7.97 0.68
N GLY A 56 -3.68 8.85 0.36
CA GLY A 56 -3.95 10.26 0.11
C GLY A 56 -4.25 10.51 -1.36
N LYS A 57 -5.40 11.12 -1.67
CA LYS A 57 -5.74 11.60 -3.02
C LYS A 57 -5.40 13.09 -3.14
N PHE A 58 -4.64 13.43 -4.16
CA PHE A 58 -4.19 14.79 -4.47
C PHE A 58 -4.76 15.20 -5.83
N SER A 59 -5.77 16.07 -5.83
CA SER A 59 -6.50 16.46 -7.04
C SER A 59 -5.61 17.13 -8.11
N HIS A 60 -4.54 17.81 -7.69
CA HIS A 60 -3.63 18.59 -8.54
C HIS A 60 -2.30 17.87 -8.81
N GLY A 61 -2.20 16.58 -8.49
CA GLY A 61 -0.96 15.81 -8.53
C GLY A 61 -0.30 15.68 -7.16
N TYR A 62 0.44 14.60 -6.97
CA TYR A 62 1.08 14.33 -5.68
C TYR A 62 2.22 15.33 -5.39
N PRO A 63 2.38 15.80 -4.14
CA PRO A 63 3.54 16.59 -3.74
C PRO A 63 4.84 15.78 -3.89
N THR A 64 5.97 16.44 -4.14
CA THR A 64 7.27 15.75 -4.26
C THR A 64 7.55 14.82 -3.08
N MET A 65 8.11 13.64 -3.37
CA MET A 65 8.31 12.62 -2.33
C MET A 65 9.18 13.09 -1.17
N THR A 66 10.17 13.94 -1.43
CA THR A 66 11.01 14.58 -0.41
C THR A 66 10.18 15.41 0.56
N ARG A 67 9.24 16.22 0.05
CA ARG A 67 8.35 17.04 0.87
C ARG A 67 7.39 16.18 1.69
N LEU A 68 6.87 15.10 1.10
CA LEU A 68 6.01 14.17 1.81
C LEU A 68 6.76 13.48 2.95
N ARG A 69 7.95 12.92 2.68
CA ARG A 69 8.80 12.29 3.69
C ARG A 69 9.15 13.25 4.82
N ALA A 70 9.52 14.49 4.50
CA ALA A 70 9.81 15.52 5.51
C ALA A 70 8.59 15.85 6.38
N LYS A 71 7.39 15.99 5.78
CA LYS A 71 6.16 16.22 6.55
C LYS A 71 5.82 15.05 7.47
N PHE A 72 5.91 13.81 6.98
CA PHE A 72 5.63 12.64 7.81
C PHE A 72 6.71 12.39 8.88
N ALA A 73 7.97 12.72 8.60
CA ALA A 73 9.03 12.72 9.61
C ALA A 73 8.78 13.77 10.71
N ALA A 74 8.28 14.96 10.35
CA ALA A 74 7.93 16.02 11.30
C ALA A 74 6.75 15.64 12.22
N LEU A 75 5.91 14.67 11.83
CA LEU A 75 4.86 14.11 12.69
C LEU A 75 5.41 13.19 13.80
N GLY A 76 6.74 13.04 13.93
CA GLY A 76 7.37 12.23 14.97
C GLY A 76 7.32 10.72 14.70
N LEU A 77 7.00 10.31 13.46
CA LEU A 77 6.94 8.90 13.05
C LEU A 77 8.35 8.32 12.86
N ASN A 78 9.12 8.24 13.94
CA ASN A 78 10.58 8.17 13.81
C ASN A 78 11.12 6.79 13.34
N LYS A 79 10.32 5.72 13.29
CA LYS A 79 10.85 4.35 13.06
C LYS A 79 10.01 3.35 12.27
N GLY A 80 8.95 3.75 11.57
CA GLY A 80 8.16 2.73 10.88
C GLY A 80 7.12 3.27 9.92
N PHE A 81 7.55 3.84 8.78
CA PHE A 81 6.61 4.09 7.70
C PHE A 81 7.28 3.97 6.32
N LYS A 82 6.53 3.43 5.35
CA LYS A 82 6.88 3.41 3.92
C LYS A 82 5.96 4.39 3.19
N ILE A 83 6.51 5.23 2.31
CA ILE A 83 5.71 6.13 1.45
C ILE A 83 6.10 5.91 0.00
N GLY A 84 5.10 5.88 -0.87
CA GLY A 84 5.29 5.82 -2.31
C GLY A 84 4.03 6.21 -3.10
N VAL A 85 4.19 6.30 -4.41
CA VAL A 85 3.15 6.74 -5.33
C VAL A 85 2.40 5.53 -5.88
N LEU A 86 1.07 5.56 -5.79
CA LEU A 86 0.20 4.55 -6.40
C LEU A 86 -0.12 4.91 -7.86
N ASP A 87 -0.43 6.19 -8.10
CA ASP A 87 -0.61 6.78 -9.42
C ASP A 87 -0.36 8.30 -9.40
N HIS A 88 -0.59 8.99 -10.53
CA HIS A 88 -0.40 10.44 -10.66
C HIS A 88 -1.13 11.33 -9.63
N LYS A 89 -2.15 10.81 -8.93
CA LYS A 89 -2.96 11.53 -7.93
C LYS A 89 -2.99 10.83 -6.57
N HIS A 90 -2.54 9.59 -6.44
CA HIS A 90 -2.66 8.83 -5.19
C HIS A 90 -1.28 8.48 -4.62
N VAL A 91 -1.09 8.78 -3.34
CA VAL A 91 0.07 8.35 -2.55
C VAL A 91 -0.41 7.37 -1.50
N CYS A 92 0.28 6.25 -1.35
CA CYS A 92 0.09 5.33 -0.24
C CYS A 92 1.16 5.56 0.83
N ILE A 93 0.73 5.64 2.09
CA ILE A 93 1.57 5.72 3.28
C ILE A 93 1.24 4.50 4.13
N ARG A 94 2.21 3.60 4.30
CA ARG A 94 2.05 2.39 5.11
C ARG A 94 2.79 2.57 6.41
N LEU A 95 2.08 2.56 7.54
CA LEU A 95 2.68 2.58 8.85
C LEU A 95 3.12 1.15 9.21
N LEU A 96 4.41 0.99 9.46
CA LEU A 96 5.00 -0.23 10.00
C LEU A 96 4.94 -0.13 11.52
N ILE A 97 3.74 -0.26 12.08
CA ILE A 97 3.58 -0.40 13.53
C ILE A 97 4.08 -1.81 13.87
N ARG A 98 5.35 -1.92 14.30
CA ARG A 98 5.72 -3.06 15.12
C ARG A 98 5.04 -2.86 16.46
N MET A 99 4.03 -3.68 16.75
CA MET A 99 3.60 -3.86 18.12
C MET A 99 4.83 -4.34 18.90
N ILE A 100 5.39 -3.44 19.70
CA ILE A 100 6.21 -3.84 20.83
C ILE A 100 5.24 -4.50 21.80
N THR A 101 5.04 -5.81 21.67
CA THR A 101 4.59 -6.62 22.79
C THR A 101 5.73 -6.64 23.80
N GLN A 102 5.90 -5.55 24.55
CA GLN A 102 6.56 -5.66 25.84
C GLN A 102 5.55 -6.34 26.76
N GLY A 103 5.76 -7.65 26.93
CA GLY A 103 5.16 -8.38 28.03
C GLY A 103 5.61 -7.72 29.33
N TYR A 104 4.65 -7.14 30.05
CA TYR A 104 4.81 -6.92 31.47
C TYR A 104 4.62 -8.29 32.13
N GLY A 105 5.73 -8.84 32.62
CA GLY A 105 5.74 -9.95 33.57
C GLY A 105 5.45 -9.46 34.98
#